data_AF-A0AAJ2NU19-F1
#
_entry.id   AF-A0AAJ2NU19-F1
#
_cell.length_a   1.000
_cell.length_b   1.000
_cell.length_c   1.000
_cell.angle_alpha   90.00
_cell.angle_beta   90.00
_cell.angle_gamma   90.00
#
_symmetry.space_group_name_H-M   'P 1'
#
loop_
_entity.id
_entity.type
_entity.pdbx_description
1 polymer ?
#
loop_
_entity_poly.entity_id
_entity_poly.type
_entity_poly.pdbx_seq_one_letter_code
_entity_poly.pdbx_strand_id
1 'polypeptide(L)' 'GITIGSIAGEVVTGLEGNLYHGSLAIIVFGLVTYLVNFLSIHSKKFSDFTEGKGTVIIRDGKILEDNLKKERYTIDEI' A
#
# COMPACT_ATOMS: atom_id res chain seq x y z
N GLY A 1 5.10 -0.94 -8.11
CA GLY A 1 5.90 -0.91 -9.36
C GLY A 1 6.57 -2.24 -9.65
N ILE A 2 7.38 -2.73 -8.70
CA ILE A 2 8.20 -3.94 -8.86
C ILE A 2 7.37 -5.19 -9.18
N THR A 3 6.21 -5.37 -8.53
CA THR A 3 5.32 -6.52 -8.76
C THR A 3 4.78 -6.60 -10.19
N ILE A 4 4.40 -5.45 -10.78
CA ILE A 4 3.92 -5.40 -12.18
C ILE A 4 5.07 -5.75 -13.13
N GLY A 5 6.29 -5.26 -12.85
CA GLY A 5 7.48 -5.59 -13.64
C GLY A 5 7.84 -7.08 -13.58
N SER A 6 7.69 -7.71 -12.42
CA SER A 6 7.90 -9.17 -12.26
C SER A 6 6.89 -9.98 -13.07
N ILE A 7 5.61 -9.60 -13.04
CA ILE A 7 4.55 -10.27 -13.82
C ILE A 7 4.81 -10.07 -15.32
N ALA A 8 5.17 -8.86 -15.75
CA ALA A 8 5.49 -8.57 -17.15
C ALA A 8 6.70 -9.38 -17.65
N GLY A 9 7.74 -9.52 -16.82
CA GLY A 9 8.90 -10.35 -17.12
C GLY A 9 8.52 -11.82 -17.33
N GLU A 10 7.73 -12.38 -16.41
CA GLU A 10 7.27 -13.78 -16.49
C GLU A 10 6.38 -14.06 -17.71
N VAL A 11 5.52 -13.10 -18.08
CA VAL A 11 4.65 -13.20 -19.26
C VAL A 11 5.45 -13.15 -20.57
N VAL A 12 6.51 -12.34 -20.61
CA VAL A 12 7.36 -12.19 -21.81
C VAL A 12 8.33 -13.37 -21.97
N THR A 13 8.81 -13.95 -20.87
CA THR A 13 9.73 -15.10 -20.89
C THR A 13 9.02 -16.45 -20.95
N GLY A 14 7.73 -16.52 -20.59
CA GLY A 14 6.91 -17.71 -20.69
C GLY A 14 6.61 -18.10 -22.14
N LEU A 15 7.52 -18.86 -22.77
CA LEU A 15 7.46 -19.31 -24.16
C LEU A 15 6.25 -20.23 -24.51
N GLU A 16 5.46 -20.64 -23.52
CA GLU A 16 4.21 -21.42 -23.67
C GLU A 16 2.98 -20.72 -23.08
N GLY A 17 3.17 -19.55 -22.45
CA GLY A 17 2.12 -18.79 -21.80
C GLY A 17 1.31 -18.00 -22.82
N ASN A 18 0.04 -18.39 -23.01
CA ASN A 18 -0.91 -17.57 -23.78
C ASN A 18 -0.87 -16.13 -23.23
N LEU A 19 -0.52 -15.14 -24.06
CA LEU A 19 -0.45 -13.70 -23.69
C LEU A 19 -1.73 -13.21 -22.97
N TYR A 20 -2.83 -13.90 -23.21
CA TYR A 20 -4.10 -13.76 -22.49
C TYR A 20 -3.98 -13.90 -20.96
N HIS A 21 -3.16 -14.82 -20.46
CA HIS A 21 -2.93 -14.98 -19.02
C HIS A 21 -2.19 -13.77 -18.44
N GLY A 22 -1.24 -13.21 -19.19
CA GLY A 22 -0.51 -12.03 -18.76
C GLY A 22 -1.35 -10.77 -18.74
N SER A 23 -2.18 -10.55 -19.77
CA SER A 23 -3.11 -9.43 -19.78
C SER A 23 -4.16 -9.56 -18.67
N LEU A 24 -4.68 -10.78 -18.43
CA LEU A 24 -5.60 -11.05 -17.33
C LEU A 24 -4.96 -10.76 -15.98
N ALA A 25 -3.71 -11.18 -15.75
CA ALA A 25 -3.00 -10.93 -14.50
C ALA A 25 -2.81 -9.43 -14.23
N ILE A 26 -2.42 -8.65 -15.25
CA ILE A 26 -2.28 -7.19 -15.13
C ILE A 26 -3.63 -6.53 -14.84
N ILE A 27 -4.70 -6.94 -15.53
CA ILE A 27 -6.05 -6.40 -15.31
C ILE A 27 -6.52 -6.71 -13.89
N VAL A 28 -6.41 -7.96 -13.44
CA VAL A 28 -6.84 -8.37 -12.09
C VAL A 28 -6.05 -7.61 -11.03
N PHE A 29 -4.73 -7.54 -11.16
CA PHE A 29 -3.89 -6.83 -10.19
C PHE A 29 -4.21 -5.33 -10.15
N GLY A 30 -4.43 -4.72 -11.32
CA GLY A 30 -4.89 -3.34 -11.44
C GLY A 30 -6.26 -3.12 -10.79
N LEU A 31 -7.21 -4.04 -11.02
CA LEU A 31 -8.56 -3.98 -10.45
C LEU A 31 -8.53 -4.09 -8.92
N VAL A 32 -7.75 -5.04 -8.38
CA VAL A 32 -7.58 -5.22 -6.94
C VAL A 32 -6.95 -3.97 -6.32
N THR A 33 -5.89 -3.44 -6.92
CA THR A 33 -5.24 -2.21 -6.44
C THR A 33 -6.20 -1.03 -6.46
N TYR A 34 -7.00 -0.89 -7.52
CA TYR A 34 -8.03 0.13 -7.64
C TYR A 34 -9.12 -0.02 -6.58
N LEU A 35 -9.62 -1.23 -6.35
CA LEU A 35 -10.62 -1.52 -5.33
C LEU A 35 -10.10 -1.22 -3.93
N VAL A 36 -8.87 -1.62 -3.61
CA VAL A 36 -8.24 -1.30 -2.33
C VAL A 36 -8.14 0.21 -2.14
N ASN A 37 -7.73 0.94 -3.17
CA ASN A 37 -7.65 2.40 -3.11
C ASN A 37 -9.04 3.04 -2.93
N PHE A 38 -10.03 2.58 -3.69
CA PHE A 38 -11.40 3.06 -3.57
C PHE A 38 -11.99 2.81 -2.17
N LEU A 39 -11.80 1.60 -1.62
CA LEU A 39 -12.23 1.24 -0.27
C LEU A 39 -11.46 2.03 0.80
N SER A 40 -10.18 2.31 0.57
CA SER A 40 -9.32 3.11 1.43
C SER A 40 -9.80 4.56 1.53
N ILE A 41 -10.20 5.17 0.39
CA ILE A 41 -10.77 6.52 0.34
C ILE A 41 -12.13 6.58 1.07
N HIS A 42 -12.97 5.56 0.89
CA HIS A 42 -14.29 5.55 1.54
C HIS A 42 -14.22 5.23 3.04
N SER A 43 -13.21 4.47 3.48
CA SER A 43 -13.06 4.04 4.86
C SER A 43 -11.65 4.26 5.38
N LYS A 44 -11.51 5.31 6.21
CA LYS A 44 -10.26 5.61 6.92
C LYS A 44 -9.78 4.44 7.81
N LYS A 45 -10.70 3.58 8.27
CA LYS A 45 -10.37 2.34 9.00
C LYS A 45 -9.73 1.28 8.10
N PHE A 46 -10.09 1.24 6.82
CA PHE A 46 -9.51 0.30 5.86
C PHE A 46 -8.11 0.77 5.46
N SER A 47 -7.94 2.07 5.20
CA SER A 47 -6.62 2.71 5.04
C SER A 47 -5.70 2.43 6.24
N ASP A 48 -6.19 2.67 7.47
CA ASP A 48 -5.44 2.40 8.70
C ASP A 48 -5.06 0.91 8.88
N PHE A 49 -5.82 -0.02 8.29
CA PHE A 49 -5.52 -1.45 8.33
C PHE A 49 -4.54 -1.87 7.23
N THR A 50 -4.66 -1.32 6.02
CA THR A 50 -3.82 -1.69 4.86
C THR A 50 -2.47 -0.98 4.84
N GLU A 51 -2.42 0.30 5.22
CA GLU A 51 -1.18 1.10 5.26
C GLU A 51 -0.56 1.15 6.66
N GLY A 52 -1.28 0.70 7.68
CA GLY A 52 -0.93 0.94 9.07
C GLY A 52 -1.30 2.37 9.47
N LYS A 53 -1.63 2.57 10.75
CA LYS A 53 -1.98 3.89 11.27
C LYS A 53 -0.78 4.83 11.15
N GLY A 54 -0.80 5.71 10.16
CA GLY A 54 0.11 6.85 10.10
C GLY A 54 -0.24 7.81 11.23
N THR A 55 0.39 7.64 12.40
CA THR A 55 0.16 8.55 13.52
C THR A 55 0.83 9.89 13.21
N VAL A 56 0.04 10.96 13.14
CA VAL A 56 0.57 12.31 12.98
C VAL A 56 1.31 12.71 14.26
N ILE A 57 2.64 12.72 14.20
CA ILE A 57 3.52 13.07 15.32
C ILE A 57 3.64 14.60 15.48
N ILE A 58 3.60 15.36 14.38
CA ILE A 58 3.79 16.82 14.36
C ILE A 58 2.65 17.48 13.58
N ARG A 59 1.97 18.45 14.21
CA ARG A 59 0.95 19.28 13.57
C ARG A 59 1.18 20.75 13.96
N ASP A 60 1.28 21.64 12.98
CA ASP A 60 1.44 23.09 13.19
C ASP A 60 2.62 23.45 14.12
N GLY A 61 3.76 22.75 13.97
CA GLY A 61 4.95 22.98 14.80
C GLY A 61 4.84 22.49 16.25
N LYS A 62 3.73 21.86 16.64
CA LYS A 62 3.55 21.24 17.95
C LYS A 62 3.65 19.73 17.84
N ILE A 63 4.47 19.14 18.70
CA ILE A 63 4.63 17.69 18.82
C ILE A 63 3.43 17.16 19.62
N LEU A 64 2.71 16.19 19.07
CA LEU A 64 1.57 15.56 19.72
C LEU A 64 2.06 14.39 20.58
N GLU A 65 2.43 14.67 21.82
CA GLU A 65 3.02 13.70 22.76
C GLU A 65 2.10 12.48 23.06
N ASP A 66 0.78 12.69 23.08
CA ASP A 66 -0.21 11.61 23.23
C ASP A 66 -0.10 10.54 22.13
N ASN A 67 0.28 10.96 20.92
CA ASN A 67 0.44 10.10 19.75
C ASN A 67 1.77 9.33 19.80
N LEU A 68 2.84 9.94 20.32
CA LEU A 68 4.13 9.29 20.56
C LEU A 68 4.04 8.16 21.61
N LYS A 69 3.34 8.42 22.71
CA LYS A 69 3.15 7.46 23.81
C LYS A 69 2.35 6.22 23.38
N LYS A 70 1.45 6.38 22.40
CA LYS A 70 0.59 5.31 21.86
C LYS A 70 1.34 4.38 20.89
N GLU A 71 2.32 4.92 20.16
CA GLU A 71 3.20 4.20 19.24
C GLU A 71 4.47 3.65 19.94
N ARG A 72 4.58 3.78 21.27
CA ARG A 72 5.77 3.39 22.06
C ARG A 72 7.08 4.07 21.61
N TYR A 73 7.01 5.21 20.92
CA TYR A 73 8.18 6.05 20.70
C TYR A 73 8.37 6.97 21.90
N THR A 74 9.50 6.83 22.58
CA THR A 74 9.89 7.76 23.65
C THR A 74 10.63 8.91 22.99
N ILE A 75 10.30 10.14 23.37
CA ILE A 75 10.91 11.39 22.83
C ILE A 75 12.41 11.51 23.18
N ASP A 76 12.96 10.51 23.86
CA ASP A 76 14.36 10.41 24.30
C ASP A 76 15.31 9.95 23.19
N GLU A 77 14.79 9.56 22.01
CA GLU A 77 15.58 9.13 20.84
C GLU A 77 15.75 10.21 19.74
N ILE A 78 15.40 11.48 20.02
CA ILE A 78 15.57 12.61 19.08
C ILE A 78 16.74 13.50 19.47
#